data_AF-A0A401TWT9-F1
#
_entry.id   AF-A0A401TWT9-F1
#
_cell.length_a   1.000
_cell.length_b   1.000
_cell.length_c   1.000
_cell.angle_alpha   90.00
_cell.angle_beta   90.00
_cell.angle_gamma   90.00
#
_symmetry.space_group_name_H-M   'P 1'
#
loop_
_entity.id
_entity.type
_entity.pdbx_description
1 polymer ?
#
loop_
_entity_poly.entity_id
_entity_poly.type
_entity_poly.pdbx_seq_one_letter_code
_entity_poly.pdbx_strand_id
1 'polypeptide(L)'
;MALMEERKKKLAAEGLFDEARKQLLPWLPEVIGVVTSPTGAVIRDILHRLEDRFPRRVLVWPVKVQGDGSAEQVAAAIRGFNALPAGGRIPRPDLLIVARGGGSLEDLWSFNEEIVVRAAADSHIPLISAVGHETDITLIDFVADKRAPTPTAAAEMAVPVRSELFVEIAALARRTMVCWQR
;
A
#
# COMPACT_ATOMS: atom_id res chain seq x y z
N MET A 1 -20.96 0.17 -14.29
CA MET A 1 -19.99 0.99 -15.05
C MET A 1 -20.31 2.49 -15.04
N ALA A 2 -21.54 2.93 -15.38
CA ALA A 2 -21.88 4.36 -15.38
C ALA A 2 -21.61 5.09 -14.05
N LEU A 3 -22.00 4.48 -12.92
CA LEU A 3 -21.79 5.06 -11.58
C LEU A 3 -20.31 5.25 -11.22
N MET A 4 -19.43 4.32 -11.62
CA MET A 4 -17.99 4.45 -11.38
C MET A 4 -17.41 5.60 -12.19
N GLU A 5 -17.76 5.69 -13.48
CA GLU A 5 -17.28 6.77 -14.36
C GLU A 5 -17.79 8.15 -13.91
N GLU A 6 -19.03 8.24 -13.44
CA GLU A 6 -19.56 9.46 -12.85
C GLU A 6 -18.76 9.89 -11.60
N ARG A 7 -18.54 8.96 -10.67
CA ARG A 7 -17.72 9.21 -9.47
C ARG A 7 -16.29 9.59 -9.85
N LYS A 8 -15.68 8.90 -10.81
CA LYS A 8 -14.35 9.22 -11.32
C LYS A 8 -14.29 10.66 -11.81
N LYS A 9 -15.25 11.09 -12.65
CA LYS A 9 -15.31 12.47 -13.15
C LYS A 9 -15.47 13.49 -12.01
N LYS A 10 -16.36 13.23 -11.06
CA LYS A 10 -16.58 14.09 -9.90
C LYS A 10 -15.29 14.26 -9.08
N LEU A 11 -14.66 13.16 -8.68
CA LEU A 11 -13.48 13.17 -7.82
C LEU A 11 -12.23 13.69 -8.57
N ALA A 12 -12.14 13.45 -9.88
CA ALA A 12 -11.11 14.06 -10.73
C ALA A 12 -11.27 15.58 -10.81
N ALA A 13 -12.50 16.09 -10.91
CA ALA A 13 -12.78 17.53 -10.94
C ALA A 13 -12.44 18.22 -9.60
N GLU A 14 -12.46 17.48 -8.50
CA GLU A 14 -11.99 17.92 -7.18
C GLU A 14 -10.45 17.83 -7.04
N GLY A 15 -9.72 17.33 -8.05
CA GLY A 15 -8.26 17.19 -8.04
C GLY A 15 -7.73 15.99 -7.22
N LEU A 16 -8.60 15.07 -6.80
CA LEU A 16 -8.18 13.97 -5.90
C LEU A 16 -7.16 13.03 -6.54
N PHE A 17 -7.12 12.95 -7.87
CA PHE A 17 -6.23 12.07 -8.64
C PHE A 17 -4.99 12.78 -9.20
N ASP A 18 -4.76 14.03 -8.82
CA ASP A 18 -3.62 14.80 -9.32
C ASP A 18 -2.30 14.15 -8.86
N GLU A 19 -1.38 13.93 -9.81
CA GLU A 19 -0.05 13.36 -9.51
C GLU A 19 0.72 14.19 -8.47
N ALA A 20 0.48 15.51 -8.41
CA ALA A 20 1.10 16.40 -7.43
C ALA A 20 0.69 16.12 -5.97
N ARG A 21 -0.42 15.41 -5.73
CA ARG A 21 -0.87 15.01 -4.39
C ARG A 21 -0.17 13.74 -3.90
N LYS A 22 0.40 12.95 -4.81
CA LYS A 22 0.98 11.65 -4.47
C LYS A 22 2.29 11.83 -3.69
N GLN A 23 2.39 11.10 -2.59
CA GLN A 23 3.54 11.04 -1.72
C GLN A 23 4.58 10.06 -2.27
N LEU A 24 5.86 10.37 -2.06
CA LEU A 24 6.92 9.41 -2.36
C LEU A 24 6.88 8.28 -1.33
N LEU A 25 7.08 7.05 -1.79
CA LEU A 25 7.22 5.92 -0.88
C LEU A 25 8.53 6.05 -0.09
N PRO A 26 8.53 5.73 1.22
CA PRO A 26 9.78 5.59 1.95
C PRO A 26 10.64 4.52 1.28
N TRP A 27 11.92 4.82 1.09
CA TRP A 27 12.83 3.87 0.45
C TRP A 27 12.94 2.55 1.23
N LEU A 28 12.92 2.62 2.57
CA LEU A 28 12.91 1.46 3.46
C LEU A 28 12.01 1.76 4.68
N PRO A 29 10.71 1.40 4.65
CA PRO A 29 9.82 1.58 5.80
C PRO A 29 10.24 0.67 6.96
N GLU A 30 10.12 1.13 8.20
CA GLU A 30 10.30 0.29 9.38
C GLU A 30 9.03 -0.52 9.68
N VAL A 31 7.87 0.13 9.52
CA VAL A 31 6.55 -0.44 9.80
C VAL A 31 5.65 -0.32 8.59
N ILE A 32 5.12 -1.45 8.12
CA ILE A 32 4.15 -1.52 7.03
C ILE A 32 2.78 -1.86 7.61
N GLY A 33 1.78 -1.01 7.35
CA GLY A 33 0.38 -1.25 7.68
C GLY A 33 -0.31 -1.96 6.52
N VAL A 34 -1.01 -3.06 6.79
CA VAL A 34 -1.73 -3.82 5.76
C VAL A 34 -3.21 -3.84 6.09
N VAL A 35 -4.04 -3.28 5.21
CA VAL A 35 -5.50 -3.30 5.28
C VAL A 35 -6.00 -4.39 4.36
N THR A 36 -6.38 -5.53 4.94
CA THR A 36 -6.84 -6.71 4.18
C THR A 36 -7.61 -7.68 5.09
N SER A 37 -8.13 -8.77 4.49
CA SER A 37 -8.72 -9.87 5.26
C SER A 37 -7.64 -10.58 6.09
N PRO A 38 -7.90 -10.89 7.38
CA PRO A 38 -6.95 -11.62 8.21
C PRO A 38 -6.74 -13.07 7.75
N THR A 39 -7.64 -13.59 6.93
CA THR A 39 -7.60 -14.93 6.37
C THR A 39 -7.45 -14.87 4.85
N GLY A 40 -6.59 -15.74 4.30
CA GLY A 40 -6.44 -15.88 2.85
C GLY A 40 -4.99 -15.90 2.37
N ALA A 41 -4.81 -16.12 1.08
CA ALA A 41 -3.49 -16.12 0.43
C ALA A 41 -2.86 -14.73 0.42
N VAL A 42 -3.65 -13.68 0.20
CA VAL A 42 -3.18 -12.28 0.07
C VAL A 42 -2.21 -11.86 1.18
N ILE A 43 -2.61 -11.99 2.45
CA ILE A 43 -1.74 -11.60 3.56
C ILE A 43 -0.50 -12.51 3.66
N ARG A 44 -0.64 -13.81 3.35
CA ARG A 44 0.49 -14.74 3.36
C ARG A 44 1.49 -14.42 2.25
N ASP A 45 1.02 -14.06 1.07
CA ASP A 45 1.84 -13.70 -0.08
C ASP A 45 2.64 -12.42 0.21
N ILE A 46 1.99 -11.41 0.79
CA ILE A 46 2.66 -10.18 1.26
C ILE A 46 3.73 -10.51 2.29
N LEU A 47 3.38 -11.25 3.35
CA LEU A 47 4.32 -11.58 4.43
C LEU A 47 5.50 -12.41 3.92
N HIS A 48 5.24 -13.42 3.10
CA HIS A 48 6.28 -14.26 2.51
C HIS A 48 7.21 -13.44 1.62
N ARG A 49 6.67 -12.54 0.80
CA ARG A 49 7.50 -11.72 -0.07
C ARG A 49 8.33 -10.69 0.68
N LEU A 50 7.78 -10.07 1.72
CA LEU A 50 8.54 -9.19 2.60
C LEU A 50 9.66 -9.95 3.32
N GLU A 51 9.39 -11.15 3.84
CA GLU A 51 10.38 -11.98 4.52
C GLU A 51 11.55 -12.36 3.59
N ASP A 52 11.25 -12.76 2.35
CA ASP A 52 12.28 -13.11 1.36
C ASP A 52 13.10 -11.89 0.91
N ARG A 53 12.43 -10.76 0.64
CA ARG A 53 13.04 -9.58 0.02
C ARG A 53 13.76 -8.68 1.01
N PHE A 54 13.07 -8.26 2.09
CA PHE A 54 13.61 -7.45 3.17
C PHE A 54 12.66 -7.47 4.39
N PRO A 55 12.86 -8.36 5.39
CA PRO A 55 11.91 -8.56 6.49
C PRO A 55 11.62 -7.26 7.26
N ARG A 56 10.36 -6.80 7.30
CA ARG A 56 9.91 -5.58 8.03
C ARG A 56 8.81 -5.91 9.03
N ARG A 57 8.57 -5.00 9.99
CA ARG A 57 7.43 -5.13 10.90
C ARG A 57 6.13 -4.87 10.14
N VAL A 58 5.19 -5.80 10.23
CA VAL A 58 3.87 -5.68 9.60
C VAL A 58 2.78 -5.55 10.66
N LEU A 59 1.92 -4.54 10.50
CA LEU A 59 0.70 -4.37 11.28
C LEU A 59 -0.51 -4.64 10.39
N VAL A 60 -1.29 -5.66 10.70
CA VAL A 60 -2.50 -5.98 9.94
C VAL A 60 -3.71 -5.32 10.61
N TRP A 61 -4.45 -4.53 9.84
CA TRP A 61 -5.79 -4.09 10.23
C TRP A 61 -6.81 -4.98 9.52
N PRO A 62 -7.43 -5.93 10.24
CA PRO A 62 -8.35 -6.88 9.62
C PRO A 62 -9.64 -6.18 9.19
N VAL A 63 -9.99 -6.33 7.92
CA VAL A 63 -11.24 -5.78 7.35
C VAL A 63 -11.91 -6.80 6.44
N LYS A 64 -13.23 -6.63 6.25
CA LYS A 64 -13.91 -7.20 5.09
C LYS A 64 -13.40 -6.49 3.83
N VAL A 65 -13.09 -7.26 2.80
CA VAL A 65 -12.58 -6.76 1.51
C VAL A 65 -13.58 -6.88 0.36
N GLN A 66 -14.79 -7.35 0.64
CA GLN A 66 -15.91 -7.46 -0.30
C GLN A 66 -17.24 -7.51 0.46
N GLY A 67 -18.34 -7.24 -0.25
CA GLY A 67 -19.70 -7.28 0.29
C GLY A 67 -20.03 -6.13 1.23
N ASP A 68 -21.23 -6.16 1.81
CA ASP A 68 -21.78 -5.06 2.59
C ASP A 68 -20.93 -4.69 3.81
N GLY A 69 -20.71 -3.38 3.98
CA GLY A 69 -19.91 -2.82 5.07
C GLY A 69 -18.40 -2.86 4.85
N SER A 70 -17.90 -3.42 3.74
CA SER A 70 -16.46 -3.50 3.50
C SER A 70 -15.82 -2.15 3.17
N ALA A 71 -16.50 -1.29 2.41
CA ALA A 71 -16.01 0.05 2.08
C ALA A 71 -15.79 0.90 3.36
N GLU A 72 -16.74 0.84 4.30
CA GLU A 72 -16.68 1.54 5.57
C GLU A 72 -15.52 1.02 6.43
N GLN A 73 -15.32 -0.30 6.47
CA GLN A 73 -14.21 -0.91 7.22
C GLN A 73 -12.85 -0.55 6.64
N VAL A 74 -12.69 -0.61 5.31
CA VAL A 74 -11.45 -0.22 4.63
C VAL A 74 -11.14 1.26 4.92
N ALA A 75 -12.12 2.14 4.74
CA ALA A 75 -11.97 3.57 5.02
C ALA A 75 -11.65 3.85 6.50
N ALA A 76 -12.30 3.14 7.43
CA ALA A 76 -12.03 3.24 8.85
C ALA A 76 -10.63 2.74 9.22
N ALA A 77 -10.13 1.69 8.56
CA ALA A 77 -8.78 1.18 8.78
C ALA A 77 -7.70 2.16 8.30
N ILE A 78 -7.88 2.76 7.11
CA ILE A 78 -6.96 3.79 6.60
C ILE A 78 -6.92 4.98 7.56
N ARG A 79 -8.09 5.50 7.96
CA ARG A 79 -8.18 6.59 8.95
C ARG A 79 -7.61 6.18 10.31
N GLY A 80 -7.85 4.94 10.72
CA GLY A 80 -7.39 4.38 11.99
C GLY A 80 -5.87 4.34 12.09
N PHE A 81 -5.18 3.90 11.03
CA PHE A 81 -3.71 3.96 10.98
C PHE A 81 -3.19 5.41 11.02
N ASN A 82 -3.83 6.32 10.29
CA ASN A 82 -3.46 7.74 10.30
C ASN A 82 -3.66 8.40 11.67
N ALA A 83 -4.63 7.93 12.46
CA ALA A 83 -4.94 8.44 13.80
C ALA A 83 -4.05 7.85 14.91
N LEU A 84 -3.15 6.90 14.61
CA LEU A 84 -2.24 6.35 15.61
C LEU A 84 -1.29 7.46 16.13
N PRO A 85 -1.19 7.64 17.45
CA PRO A 85 -0.34 8.68 18.03
C PRO A 85 1.14 8.35 17.83
N ALA A 86 1.95 9.38 17.56
CA ALA A 86 3.40 9.26 17.55
C ALA A 86 3.90 8.82 18.94
N GLY A 87 4.76 7.79 18.99
CA GLY A 87 5.24 7.22 20.24
C GLY A 87 4.22 6.37 21.01
N GLY A 88 3.05 6.07 20.41
CA GLY A 88 2.08 5.16 20.99
C GLY A 88 2.59 3.72 21.10
N ARG A 89 1.90 2.90 21.91
CA ARG A 89 2.21 1.47 22.09
C ARG A 89 2.21 0.69 20.76
N ILE A 90 1.32 1.07 19.85
CA ILE A 90 1.30 0.58 18.48
C ILE A 90 1.95 1.66 17.63
N PRO A 91 3.08 1.39 16.94
CA PRO A 91 3.71 2.39 16.10
C PRO A 91 2.81 2.70 14.90
N ARG A 92 2.82 3.96 14.46
CA ARG A 92 2.18 4.36 13.21
C ARG A 92 2.99 3.78 12.03
N PRO A 93 2.34 3.20 11.01
CA PRO A 93 3.04 2.77 9.80
C PRO A 93 3.71 3.92 9.04
N ASP A 94 4.81 3.60 8.37
CA ASP A 94 5.48 4.49 7.41
C ASP A 94 4.88 4.35 6.01
N LEU A 95 4.21 3.23 5.75
CA LEU A 95 3.60 2.86 4.47
C LEU A 95 2.35 2.02 4.74
N LEU A 96 1.30 2.24 3.94
CA LEU A 96 0.10 1.42 3.91
C LEU A 96 0.04 0.57 2.63
N ILE A 97 -0.46 -0.64 2.75
CA ILE A 97 -0.86 -1.50 1.64
C ILE A 97 -2.34 -1.82 1.83
N VAL A 98 -3.18 -1.40 0.90
CA VAL A 98 -4.58 -1.84 0.82
C VAL A 98 -4.65 -2.96 -0.19
N ALA A 99 -4.94 -4.17 0.27
CA ALA A 99 -4.76 -5.37 -0.53
C ALA A 99 -6.00 -6.26 -0.54
N ARG A 100 -6.27 -6.84 -1.70
CA ARG A 100 -7.30 -7.85 -1.91
C ARG A 100 -6.84 -8.82 -3.00
N GLY A 101 -7.41 -10.02 -3.01
CA GLY A 101 -7.06 -11.08 -3.97
C GLY A 101 -7.79 -10.92 -5.30
N GLY A 102 -7.80 -11.97 -6.13
CA GLY A 102 -8.65 -12.00 -7.32
C GLY A 102 -10.15 -12.15 -6.99
N GLY A 103 -10.99 -11.89 -7.99
CA GLY A 103 -12.44 -12.14 -7.98
C GLY A 103 -13.18 -11.15 -8.88
N SER A 104 -14.51 -11.12 -8.83
CA SER A 104 -15.31 -10.38 -9.81
C SER A 104 -15.23 -8.86 -9.62
N LEU A 105 -15.66 -8.09 -10.62
CA LEU A 105 -15.79 -6.63 -10.51
C LEU A 105 -16.76 -6.22 -9.38
N GLU A 106 -17.74 -7.07 -9.06
CA GLU A 106 -18.70 -6.83 -7.97
C GLU A 106 -17.99 -6.95 -6.61
N ASP A 107 -17.10 -7.91 -6.45
CA ASP A 107 -16.29 -8.05 -5.24
C ASP A 107 -15.35 -6.85 -5.03
N LEU A 108 -14.91 -6.22 -6.13
CA LEU A 108 -14.05 -5.04 -6.13
C LEU A 108 -14.79 -3.72 -5.88
N TRP A 109 -16.12 -3.74 -5.87
CA TRP A 109 -16.92 -2.53 -5.89
C TRP A 109 -16.67 -1.63 -4.68
N SER A 110 -16.37 -2.22 -3.53
CA SER A 110 -16.07 -1.52 -2.28
C SER A 110 -14.91 -0.51 -2.41
N PHE A 111 -13.98 -0.75 -3.32
CA PHE A 111 -12.82 0.10 -3.59
C PHE A 111 -13.13 1.23 -4.59
N ASN A 112 -14.34 1.23 -5.15
CA ASN A 112 -14.91 2.30 -5.98
C ASN A 112 -15.88 3.20 -5.19
N GLU A 113 -16.06 2.97 -3.90
CA GLU A 113 -16.89 3.81 -3.05
C GLU A 113 -16.17 5.10 -2.65
N GLU A 114 -16.90 6.22 -2.70
CA GLU A 114 -16.35 7.55 -2.45
C GLU A 114 -15.69 7.65 -1.07
N ILE A 115 -16.22 6.96 -0.06
CA ILE A 115 -15.67 6.95 1.30
C ILE A 115 -14.25 6.37 1.37
N VAL A 116 -13.94 5.38 0.53
CA VAL A 116 -12.62 4.75 0.46
C VAL A 116 -11.64 5.68 -0.27
N VAL A 117 -12.07 6.24 -1.41
CA VAL A 117 -11.25 7.17 -2.19
C VAL A 117 -10.87 8.38 -1.35
N ARG A 118 -11.83 8.96 -0.61
CA ARG A 118 -11.57 10.09 0.28
C ARG A 118 -10.65 9.72 1.44
N ALA A 119 -10.85 8.55 2.06
CA ALA A 119 -9.96 8.08 3.12
C ALA A 119 -8.51 7.91 2.64
N ALA A 120 -8.30 7.40 1.43
CA ALA A 120 -6.97 7.29 0.82
C ALA A 120 -6.40 8.67 0.44
N ALA A 121 -7.22 9.55 -0.16
CA ALA A 121 -6.82 10.93 -0.51
C ALA A 121 -6.36 11.74 0.72
N ASP A 122 -6.98 11.52 1.87
CA ASP A 122 -6.69 12.26 3.11
C ASP A 122 -5.60 11.58 3.96
N SER A 123 -5.00 10.48 3.48
CA SER A 123 -3.97 9.75 4.20
C SER A 123 -2.65 10.54 4.21
N HIS A 124 -2.09 10.76 5.41
CA HIS A 124 -0.75 11.30 5.61
C HIS A 124 0.34 10.21 5.60
N ILE A 125 -0.06 8.95 5.47
CA ILE A 125 0.85 7.81 5.29
C ILE A 125 0.74 7.40 3.82
N PRO A 126 1.87 7.26 3.09
CA PRO A 126 1.83 6.83 1.70
C PRO A 126 1.17 5.46 1.57
N LEU A 127 0.41 5.27 0.51
CA LEU A 127 -0.49 4.13 0.31
C LEU A 127 -0.24 3.46 -1.05
N ILE A 128 -0.04 2.14 -1.01
CA ILE A 128 -0.03 1.26 -2.17
C ILE A 128 -1.39 0.57 -2.28
N SER A 129 -2.07 0.73 -3.42
CA SER A 129 -3.25 -0.08 -3.75
C SER A 129 -2.83 -1.36 -4.45
N ALA A 130 -3.34 -2.50 -3.98
CA ALA A 130 -3.06 -3.85 -4.47
C ALA A 130 -4.36 -4.66 -4.54
N VAL A 131 -5.39 -4.09 -5.16
CA VAL A 131 -6.78 -4.56 -5.11
C VAL A 131 -7.21 -5.31 -6.38
N GLY A 132 -6.77 -4.87 -7.56
CA GLY A 132 -7.15 -5.43 -8.84
C GLY A 132 -5.96 -5.92 -9.66
N HIS A 133 -6.23 -6.74 -10.68
CA HIS A 133 -5.25 -7.15 -11.68
C HIS A 133 -5.03 -6.03 -12.71
N GLU A 134 -4.16 -6.24 -13.70
CA GLU A 134 -3.84 -5.22 -14.71
C GLU A 134 -5.08 -4.58 -15.37
N THR A 135 -6.16 -5.34 -15.57
CA THR A 135 -7.41 -4.87 -16.20
C THR A 135 -8.41 -4.26 -15.23
N ASP A 136 -8.33 -4.57 -13.93
CA ASP A 136 -9.40 -4.28 -12.97
C ASP A 136 -9.05 -3.04 -12.15
N ILE A 137 -8.96 -1.89 -12.81
CA ILE A 137 -8.60 -0.63 -12.17
C ILE A 137 -9.80 -0.09 -11.38
N THR A 138 -9.58 0.22 -10.11
CA THR A 138 -10.57 0.76 -9.18
C THR A 138 -10.29 2.24 -8.86
N LEU A 139 -11.24 2.94 -8.24
CA LEU A 139 -11.04 4.35 -7.88
C LEU A 139 -9.95 4.55 -6.83
N ILE A 140 -9.77 3.61 -5.90
CA ILE A 140 -8.64 3.67 -4.95
C ILE A 140 -7.28 3.64 -5.68
N ASP A 141 -7.17 2.96 -6.84
CA ASP A 141 -5.92 2.90 -7.60
C ASP A 141 -5.50 4.26 -8.18
N PHE A 142 -6.47 5.13 -8.49
CA PHE A 142 -6.19 6.46 -9.02
C PHE A 142 -5.70 7.43 -7.95
N VAL A 143 -6.18 7.27 -6.71
CA VAL A 143 -5.82 8.13 -5.58
C VAL A 143 -4.60 7.63 -4.79
N ALA A 144 -4.30 6.33 -4.85
CA ALA A 144 -3.13 5.76 -4.21
C ALA A 144 -1.82 6.35 -4.76
N ASP A 145 -0.81 6.43 -3.90
CA ASP A 145 0.51 6.94 -4.27
C ASP A 145 1.22 6.01 -5.25
N LYS A 146 1.00 4.70 -5.08
CA LYS A 146 1.37 3.67 -6.05
C LYS A 146 0.26 2.65 -6.22
N ARG A 147 0.17 2.13 -7.44
CA ARG A 147 -0.65 0.99 -7.78
C ARG A 147 0.23 -0.22 -8.02
N ALA A 148 -0.11 -1.33 -7.40
CA ALA A 148 0.47 -2.64 -7.63
C ALA A 148 -0.58 -3.58 -8.27
N PRO A 149 -0.21 -4.35 -9.31
CA PRO A 149 -1.14 -5.27 -9.96
C PRO A 149 -1.43 -6.54 -9.14
N THR A 150 -0.62 -6.81 -8.10
CA THR A 150 -0.78 -7.98 -7.22
C THR A 150 -0.33 -7.64 -5.79
N PRO A 151 -0.82 -8.38 -4.77
CA PRO A 151 -0.31 -8.25 -3.41
C PRO A 151 1.21 -8.48 -3.29
N THR A 152 1.75 -9.43 -4.05
CA THR A 152 3.20 -9.68 -4.09
C THR A 152 3.97 -8.50 -4.68
N ALA A 153 3.48 -7.90 -5.77
CA ALA A 153 4.10 -6.72 -6.36
C ALA A 153 4.04 -5.52 -5.39
N ALA A 154 2.99 -5.41 -4.58
CA ALA A 154 2.90 -4.37 -3.56
C ALA A 154 3.98 -4.53 -2.49
N ALA A 155 4.23 -5.76 -2.04
CA ALA A 155 5.34 -6.07 -1.13
C ALA A 155 6.70 -5.78 -1.76
N GLU A 156 6.88 -6.04 -3.06
CA GLU A 156 8.12 -5.72 -3.77
C GLU A 156 8.35 -4.22 -3.95
N MET A 157 7.30 -3.45 -4.15
CA MET A 157 7.36 -1.99 -4.23
C MET A 157 7.62 -1.35 -2.85
N ALA A 158 7.17 -2.01 -1.78
CA ALA A 158 7.30 -1.50 -0.42
C ALA A 158 8.75 -1.54 0.11
N VAL A 159 9.58 -2.46 -0.38
CA VAL A 159 10.95 -2.67 0.16
C VAL A 159 11.99 -2.97 -0.93
N PRO A 160 13.25 -2.55 -0.74
CA PRO A 160 14.34 -2.87 -1.67
C PRO A 160 14.75 -4.35 -1.53
N VAL A 161 15.62 -4.84 -2.40
CA VAL A 161 16.17 -6.20 -2.29
C VAL A 161 17.35 -6.20 -1.32
N ARG A 162 17.25 -6.93 -0.21
CA ARG A 162 18.27 -6.94 0.85
C ARG A 162 19.64 -7.42 0.35
N SER A 163 19.68 -8.43 -0.51
CA SER A 163 20.94 -8.97 -1.05
C SER A 163 21.67 -7.97 -1.95
N GLU A 164 20.96 -7.20 -2.76
CA GLU A 164 21.54 -6.14 -3.58
C GLU A 164 22.19 -5.07 -2.71
N LEU A 165 21.51 -4.64 -1.63
CA LEU A 165 22.05 -3.67 -0.68
C LEU A 165 23.33 -4.18 0.00
N PHE A 166 23.38 -5.46 0.37
CA PHE A 166 24.61 -6.06 0.93
C PHE A 166 25.77 -6.02 -0.07
N VAL A 167 25.52 -6.32 -1.34
CA VAL A 167 26.53 -6.28 -2.40
C VAL A 167 27.05 -4.86 -2.58
N GLU A 168 26.16 -3.87 -2.59
CA GLU A 168 26.52 -2.45 -2.73
C GLU A 168 27.37 -1.96 -1.56
N ILE A 169 26.95 -2.21 -0.32
CA ILE A 169 27.71 -1.84 0.88
C ILE A 169 29.09 -2.50 0.87
N ALA A 170 29.18 -3.79 0.52
CA ALA A 170 30.46 -4.50 0.45
C ALA A 170 31.39 -3.90 -0.63
N ALA A 171 30.84 -3.48 -1.77
CA ALA A 171 31.60 -2.81 -2.81
C ALA A 171 32.13 -1.44 -2.37
N LEU A 172 31.28 -0.64 -1.70
CA LEU A 172 31.69 0.64 -1.13
C LEU A 172 32.77 0.47 -0.06
N ALA A 173 32.63 -0.50 0.84
CA ALA A 173 33.62 -0.80 1.87
C ALA A 173 35.00 -1.14 1.26
N ARG A 174 35.04 -1.99 0.22
CA ARG A 174 36.29 -2.31 -0.50
C ARG A 174 36.93 -1.06 -1.12
N ARG A 175 36.13 -0.19 -1.75
CA ARG A 175 36.64 1.07 -2.33
C ARG A 175 37.26 1.97 -1.27
N THR A 176 36.59 2.13 -0.13
CA THR A 176 37.11 2.93 1.00
C THR A 176 38.45 2.39 1.50
N MET A 177 38.58 1.07 1.66
CA MET A 177 39.84 0.46 2.08
C MET A 177 40.98 0.73 1.09
N VAL A 178 40.71 0.63 -0.22
CA VAL A 178 41.71 0.91 -1.26
C VAL A 178 42.12 2.39 -1.29
N CYS A 179 41.18 3.32 -1.07
CA CYS A 179 41.49 4.75 -0.98
C CYS A 179 42.35 5.09 0.23
N TRP A 180 42.15 4.42 1.36
CA TRP A 180 42.89 4.66 2.61
C TRP A 180 44.35 4.16 2.57
N GLN A 181 44.67 3.23 1.67
CA GLN A 181 46.03 2.68 1.51
C GLN A 181 46.94 3.52 0.61
N ARG A 182 46.48 4.68 0.15
CA ARG A 182 47.26 5.66 -0.61
C ARG A 182 47.65 6.83 0.28
#